data_AF-A0A3C0DVT0-F1
#
_entry.id   AF-A0A3C0DVT0-F1
#
_cell.length_a   1.000
_cell.length_b   1.000
_cell.length_c   1.000
_cell.angle_alpha   90.00
_cell.angle_beta   90.00
_cell.angle_gamma   90.00
#
_symmetry.space_group_name_H-M   'P 1'
#
loop_
_entity.id
_entity.type
_entity.pdbx_description
1 polymer ?
#
loop_
_entity_poly.entity_id
_entity_poly.type
_entity_poly.pdbx_seq_one_letter_code
_entity_poly.pdbx_strand_id
1 'polypeptide(L)'
;YELIPQTADHYHWDQGNEHWAELKKNGITLPTDVAGGGHAHCGMMIYGADNWPEEYRGQVFTMNLHGRRINRDILRRQGAGYVGHHAKDLMRTNDLWFRGTDLGYGPDGGVFVLDWSDIGECHENDGIHRASGRIFKITYGKTKPLTKDLAKVNSLVLANLQTHSNEWYARMARRVLQERAVAGEVLGQVREHLFRLYSDIESVSHRLRAMWALHVTGGLEEEWLIKQSHDESEHIRVWSIKLLTDDGQVSGRALARFVEMAELDLAGLVQLHLASTLRLLPLDKRWILASPLVSNKRYADDPVLPLMIWYGINPAVGVDRAKAIQLLAKCKISKVRQFISRRLAGGR
;
A
#
# COMPACT_ATOMS: atom_id res chain seq x y z
N TYR A 1 0.32 -13.44 -21.77
CA TYR A 1 0.40 -13.22 -20.31
C TYR A 1 -0.57 -12.12 -19.97
N GLU A 2 -0.92 -11.95 -18.70
CA GLU A 2 -1.94 -11.01 -18.25
C GLU A 2 -1.33 -9.94 -17.34
N LEU A 3 -2.04 -8.82 -17.21
CA LEU A 3 -1.75 -7.75 -16.26
C LEU A 3 -2.55 -7.97 -14.98
N ILE A 4 -2.03 -7.47 -13.85
CA ILE A 4 -2.80 -7.42 -12.60
C ILE A 4 -4.01 -6.51 -12.82
N PRO A 5 -5.25 -7.00 -12.56
CA PRO A 5 -6.45 -6.19 -12.72
C PRO A 5 -6.52 -5.12 -11.62
N GLN A 6 -7.47 -4.20 -11.75
CA GLN A 6 -7.71 -3.21 -10.71
C GLN A 6 -8.10 -3.85 -9.37
N THR A 7 -7.81 -3.14 -8.28
CA THR A 7 -8.11 -3.57 -6.91
C THR A 7 -9.55 -3.22 -6.49
N ALA A 8 -10.18 -2.23 -7.13
CA ALA A 8 -11.57 -1.88 -6.87
C ALA A 8 -12.53 -2.84 -7.59
N ASP A 9 -13.69 -3.11 -6.99
CA ASP A 9 -14.76 -3.91 -7.61
C ASP A 9 -15.70 -3.12 -8.52
N HIS A 10 -15.43 -1.82 -8.66
CA HIS A 10 -16.26 -0.87 -9.37
C HIS A 10 -15.39 0.08 -10.21
N TYR A 11 -16.06 0.87 -11.02
CA TYR A 11 -15.47 1.99 -11.74
C TYR A 11 -16.27 3.24 -11.42
N HIS A 12 -15.59 4.37 -11.37
CA HIS A 12 -16.26 5.67 -11.18
C HIS A 12 -16.87 6.24 -12.46
N TRP A 13 -17.08 5.41 -13.49
CA TRP A 13 -17.64 5.82 -14.79
C TRP A 13 -18.40 4.67 -15.47
N ASP A 14 -19.24 4.99 -16.46
CA ASP A 14 -20.09 4.02 -17.17
C ASP A 14 -19.31 3.13 -18.15
N GLN A 15 -18.77 2.04 -17.60
CA GLN A 15 -18.00 1.07 -18.36
C GLN A 15 -18.82 0.39 -19.46
N GLY A 16 -18.32 0.50 -20.69
CA GLY A 16 -18.84 -0.24 -21.85
C GLY A 16 -19.87 0.54 -22.69
N ASN A 17 -20.41 1.64 -22.17
CA ASN A 17 -21.33 2.51 -22.90
C ASN A 17 -20.72 3.87 -23.26
N GLU A 18 -19.64 4.26 -22.60
CA GLU A 18 -18.99 5.55 -22.81
C GLU A 18 -17.52 5.38 -23.18
N HIS A 19 -17.06 6.11 -24.20
CA HIS A 19 -15.63 6.20 -24.47
C HIS A 19 -15.07 7.40 -23.71
N TRP A 20 -13.94 7.24 -23.01
CA TRP A 20 -13.33 8.31 -22.19
C TRP A 20 -13.16 9.64 -22.97
N ALA A 21 -12.86 9.56 -24.27
CA ALA A 21 -12.68 10.72 -25.14
C ALA A 21 -13.98 11.51 -25.40
N GLU A 22 -15.15 10.91 -25.18
CA GLU A 22 -16.45 11.56 -25.39
C GLU A 22 -16.85 12.43 -24.20
N LEU A 23 -16.35 12.13 -22.98
CA LEU A 23 -16.57 12.95 -21.79
C LEU A 23 -15.98 14.36 -21.96
N LYS A 24 -14.87 14.50 -22.70
CA LYS A 24 -14.30 15.81 -23.04
C LYS A 24 -15.25 16.68 -23.88
N LYS A 25 -16.08 16.06 -24.71
CA LYS A 25 -17.00 16.77 -25.63
C LYS A 25 -18.36 17.04 -25.01
N ASN A 26 -18.90 16.03 -24.32
CA ASN A 26 -20.29 16.02 -23.87
C ASN A 26 -20.43 16.34 -22.38
N GLY A 27 -19.31 16.47 -21.67
CA GLY A 27 -19.27 16.53 -20.21
C GLY A 27 -19.60 15.18 -19.58
N ILE A 28 -19.73 15.18 -18.25
CA ILE A 28 -20.14 13.99 -17.50
C ILE A 28 -21.61 13.72 -17.73
N THR A 29 -21.92 12.50 -18.17
CA THR A 29 -23.27 11.98 -18.30
C THR A 29 -23.86 11.58 -16.95
N LEU A 30 -25.18 11.40 -16.89
CA LEU A 30 -25.85 10.95 -15.67
C LEU A 30 -25.34 9.56 -15.19
N PRO A 31 -25.16 8.54 -16.05
CA PRO A 31 -24.60 7.26 -15.60
C PRO A 31 -23.19 7.39 -15.00
N THR A 32 -22.28 8.12 -15.64
CA THR A 32 -20.93 8.36 -15.10
C THR A 32 -20.96 9.20 -13.82
N ASP A 33 -21.88 10.17 -13.71
CA ASP A 33 -22.08 10.96 -12.51
C ASP A 33 -22.51 10.10 -11.31
N VAL A 34 -23.40 9.14 -11.55
CA VAL A 34 -23.88 8.16 -10.55
C VAL A 34 -22.78 7.18 -10.17
N ALA A 35 -21.96 6.74 -11.14
CA ALA A 35 -20.87 5.80 -10.90
C ALA A 35 -19.75 6.38 -10.03
N GLY A 36 -19.54 7.69 -10.02
CA GLY A 36 -18.52 8.35 -9.19
C GLY A 36 -17.79 9.50 -9.85
N GLY A 37 -18.17 9.86 -11.07
CA GLY A 37 -17.81 11.13 -11.70
C GLY A 37 -16.65 11.10 -12.68
N GLY A 38 -16.12 9.94 -13.09
CA GLY A 38 -15.18 9.82 -14.20
C GLY A 38 -13.97 8.94 -13.91
N HIS A 39 -13.09 8.82 -14.90
CA HIS A 39 -11.94 7.89 -14.85
C HIS A 39 -10.68 8.47 -14.18
N ALA A 40 -10.52 9.80 -14.11
CA ALA A 40 -9.29 10.43 -13.64
C ALA A 40 -9.35 10.80 -12.17
N HIS A 41 -8.41 10.25 -11.40
CA HIS A 41 -8.28 10.47 -9.97
C HIS A 41 -6.91 11.09 -9.66
N CYS A 42 -6.89 12.03 -8.71
CA CYS A 42 -5.68 12.64 -8.17
C CYS A 42 -5.72 12.64 -6.64
N GLY A 43 -4.55 12.60 -6.01
CA GLY A 43 -4.45 12.48 -4.56
C GLY A 43 -4.97 11.15 -4.04
N MET A 44 -4.38 10.66 -2.95
CA MET A 44 -4.92 9.50 -2.26
C MET A 44 -4.58 9.59 -0.77
N MET A 45 -5.62 9.48 0.05
CA MET A 45 -5.49 9.49 1.49
C MET A 45 -6.25 8.31 2.09
N ILE A 46 -5.56 7.51 2.92
CA ILE A 46 -6.23 6.66 3.90
C ILE A 46 -6.36 7.48 5.18
N TYR A 47 -7.58 7.83 5.58
CA TYR A 47 -7.78 8.75 6.72
C TYR A 47 -7.41 8.06 8.04
N GLY A 48 -6.27 8.47 8.62
CA GLY A 48 -5.69 7.92 9.84
C GLY A 48 -5.66 8.89 11.02
N ALA A 49 -6.42 9.99 10.94
CA ALA A 49 -6.50 10.99 11.98
C ALA A 49 -7.78 10.90 12.81
N ASP A 50 -7.88 11.72 13.85
CA ASP A 50 -8.90 11.61 14.90
C ASP A 50 -9.94 12.73 14.90
N ASN A 51 -9.90 13.69 13.96
CA ASN A 51 -10.88 14.78 13.88
C ASN A 51 -12.23 14.40 13.25
N TRP A 52 -12.24 13.88 12.02
CA TRP A 52 -13.47 13.42 11.37
C TRP A 52 -14.13 12.26 12.13
N PRO A 53 -15.45 12.06 11.94
CA PRO A 53 -16.19 10.94 12.52
C PRO A 53 -15.53 9.59 12.28
N GLU A 54 -15.71 8.67 13.23
CA GLU A 54 -15.07 7.36 13.24
C GLU A 54 -15.34 6.55 11.98
N GLU A 55 -16.53 6.70 11.36
CA GLU A 55 -16.88 6.02 10.12
C GLU A 55 -15.92 6.30 8.96
N TYR A 56 -15.19 7.42 8.96
CA TYR A 56 -14.24 7.78 7.90
C TYR A 56 -12.84 7.23 8.15
N ARG A 57 -12.53 6.76 9.36
CA ARG A 57 -11.20 6.25 9.72
C ARG A 57 -10.91 4.95 8.99
N GLY A 58 -9.70 4.85 8.42
CA GLY A 58 -9.26 3.69 7.63
C GLY A 58 -9.85 3.61 6.22
N GLN A 59 -10.66 4.59 5.80
CA GLN A 59 -11.21 4.64 4.44
C GLN A 59 -10.28 5.38 3.49
N VAL A 60 -10.38 5.03 2.20
CA VAL A 60 -9.60 5.65 1.12
C VAL A 60 -10.41 6.79 0.53
N PHE A 61 -9.75 7.92 0.30
CA PHE A 61 -10.32 9.08 -0.37
C PHE A 61 -9.42 9.50 -1.53
N THR A 62 -10.05 9.81 -2.66
CA THR A 62 -9.38 10.29 -3.87
C THR A 62 -10.16 11.46 -4.45
N MET A 63 -9.47 12.36 -5.14
CA MET A 63 -10.11 13.49 -5.83
C MET A 63 -10.51 13.04 -7.24
N ASN A 64 -11.79 13.17 -7.61
CA ASN A 64 -12.21 12.93 -8.98
C ASN A 64 -12.15 14.24 -9.77
N LEU A 65 -11.25 14.29 -10.76
CA LEU A 65 -11.00 15.51 -11.54
C LEU A 65 -12.20 15.96 -12.34
N HIS A 66 -12.90 15.01 -12.97
CA HIS A 66 -14.08 15.34 -13.76
C HIS A 66 -15.30 15.45 -12.84
N GLY A 67 -15.40 14.56 -11.85
CA GLY A 67 -16.57 14.36 -11.00
C GLY A 67 -16.87 15.47 -10.02
N ARG A 68 -15.95 16.43 -9.88
CA ARG A 68 -16.01 17.56 -8.93
C ARG A 68 -16.35 17.11 -7.52
N ARG A 69 -15.66 16.06 -7.07
CA ARG A 69 -15.96 15.38 -5.81
C ARG A 69 -14.75 14.72 -5.19
N ILE A 70 -14.95 14.29 -3.95
CA ILE A 70 -14.02 13.44 -3.23
C ILE A 70 -14.68 12.07 -3.12
N ASN A 71 -14.17 11.09 -3.85
CA ASN A 71 -14.64 9.70 -3.75
C ASN A 71 -14.19 9.09 -2.43
N ARG A 72 -14.93 8.07 -1.99
CA ARG A 72 -14.69 7.36 -0.73
C ARG A 72 -14.82 5.87 -1.00
N ASP A 73 -13.76 5.12 -0.70
CA ASP A 73 -13.74 3.67 -0.85
C ASP A 73 -13.45 2.98 0.50
N ILE A 74 -14.10 1.84 0.71
CA ILE A 74 -13.90 0.97 1.86
C ILE A 74 -13.03 -0.21 1.44
N LEU A 75 -11.85 -0.32 2.04
CA LEU A 75 -10.97 -1.48 1.83
C LEU A 75 -11.44 -2.68 2.67
N ARG A 76 -11.65 -3.82 2.01
CA ARG A 76 -11.96 -5.10 2.66
C ARG A 76 -10.95 -6.17 2.26
N ARG A 77 -10.66 -7.10 3.17
CA ARG A 77 -9.81 -8.25 2.85
C ARG A 77 -10.53 -9.20 1.91
N GLN A 78 -9.86 -9.59 0.83
CA GLN A 78 -10.35 -10.58 -0.12
C GLN A 78 -9.17 -11.35 -0.70
N GLY A 79 -9.24 -12.68 -0.66
CA GLY A 79 -8.17 -13.55 -1.15
C GLY A 79 -6.82 -13.25 -0.47
N ALA A 80 -5.81 -13.00 -1.30
CA ALA A 80 -4.45 -12.68 -0.90
C ALA A 80 -4.21 -11.16 -0.71
N GLY A 81 -5.21 -10.32 -0.94
CA GLY A 81 -5.08 -8.88 -0.87
C GLY A 81 -6.30 -8.19 -0.29
N TYR A 82 -6.71 -7.11 -0.95
CA TYR A 82 -7.83 -6.26 -0.59
C TYR A 82 -8.68 -5.98 -1.82
N VAL A 83 -9.94 -5.63 -1.59
CA VAL A 83 -10.85 -5.07 -2.57
C VAL A 83 -11.34 -3.71 -2.07
N GLY A 84 -11.38 -2.73 -2.97
CA GLY A 84 -11.96 -1.41 -2.70
C GLY A 84 -13.42 -1.39 -3.12
N HIS A 85 -14.33 -1.22 -2.16
CA HIS A 85 -15.75 -1.05 -2.43
C HIS A 85 -16.13 0.42 -2.45
N HIS A 86 -16.92 0.83 -3.44
CA HIS A 86 -17.45 2.18 -3.52
C HIS A 86 -18.30 2.48 -2.30
N ALA A 87 -18.07 3.64 -1.69
CA ALA A 87 -18.89 4.17 -0.62
C ALA A 87 -19.47 5.52 -1.04
N LYS A 88 -20.36 6.07 -0.22
CA LYS A 88 -20.91 7.41 -0.46
C LYS A 88 -19.77 8.44 -0.49
N ASP A 89 -19.65 9.14 -1.61
CA ASP A 89 -18.72 10.25 -1.81
C ASP A 89 -18.76 11.22 -0.62
N LEU A 90 -17.58 11.72 -0.20
CA LEU A 90 -17.46 12.61 0.96
C LEU A 90 -18.11 13.98 0.69
N MET A 91 -17.85 14.54 -0.50
CA MET A 91 -18.43 15.81 -0.94
C MET A 91 -18.50 15.88 -2.45
N ARG A 92 -19.40 16.72 -2.94
CA ARG A 92 -19.51 17.13 -4.34
C ARG A 92 -19.71 18.64 -4.38
N THR A 93 -19.08 19.31 -5.35
CA THR A 93 -19.21 20.76 -5.55
C THR A 93 -19.85 21.09 -6.89
N ASN A 94 -20.58 22.21 -6.92
CA ASN A 94 -21.13 22.78 -8.14
C ASN A 94 -20.14 23.69 -8.87
N ASP A 95 -19.02 24.01 -8.23
CA ASP A 95 -17.97 24.84 -8.83
C ASP A 95 -17.31 24.11 -10.01
N LEU A 96 -17.50 24.67 -11.21
CA LEU A 96 -16.95 24.14 -12.46
C LEU A 96 -15.43 24.24 -12.52
N TRP A 97 -14.82 25.12 -11.72
CA TRP A 97 -13.37 25.31 -11.66
C TRP A 97 -12.69 24.43 -10.62
N PHE A 98 -13.44 23.62 -9.88
CA PHE A 98 -12.86 22.70 -8.92
C PHE A 98 -12.16 21.52 -9.62
N ARG A 99 -10.90 21.35 -9.28
CA ARG A 99 -9.94 20.39 -9.79
C ARG A 99 -9.04 19.95 -8.63
N GLY A 100 -9.55 19.03 -7.83
CA GLY A 100 -8.80 18.46 -6.72
C GLY A 100 -7.52 17.77 -7.18
N THR A 101 -6.39 18.13 -6.60
CA THR A 101 -5.08 17.57 -6.94
C THR A 101 -4.52 16.67 -5.85
N ASP A 102 -4.73 17.02 -4.58
CA ASP A 102 -4.26 16.22 -3.45
C ASP A 102 -5.08 16.49 -2.19
N LEU A 103 -4.98 15.58 -1.22
CA LEU A 103 -5.61 15.69 0.08
C LEU A 103 -4.79 15.00 1.18
N GLY A 104 -4.73 15.61 2.36
CA GLY A 104 -3.98 15.05 3.48
C GLY A 104 -4.38 15.63 4.83
N TYR A 105 -4.37 14.79 5.87
CA TYR A 105 -4.67 15.21 7.25
C TYR A 105 -3.46 15.84 7.94
N GLY A 106 -3.74 16.83 8.79
CA GLY A 106 -2.74 17.57 9.57
C GLY A 106 -2.68 17.19 11.06
N PRO A 107 -1.91 17.94 11.86
CA PRO A 107 -1.73 17.72 13.30
C PRO A 107 -3.01 17.85 14.12
N ASP A 108 -4.01 18.57 13.61
CA ASP A 108 -5.30 18.75 14.24
C ASP A 108 -6.38 17.82 13.67
N GLY A 109 -5.95 16.86 12.85
CA GLY A 109 -6.76 15.83 12.19
C GLY A 109 -7.64 16.33 11.05
N GLY A 110 -7.76 17.64 10.86
CA GLY A 110 -8.42 18.22 9.70
C GLY A 110 -7.69 17.88 8.41
N VAL A 111 -8.43 17.78 7.31
CA VAL A 111 -7.88 17.43 6.00
C VAL A 111 -7.74 18.67 5.15
N PHE A 112 -6.54 18.91 4.69
CA PHE A 112 -6.27 19.91 3.66
C PHE A 112 -6.57 19.30 2.29
N VAL A 113 -7.22 20.08 1.44
CA VAL A 113 -7.50 19.72 0.04
C VAL A 113 -6.85 20.78 -0.83
N LEU A 114 -5.97 20.32 -1.72
CA LEU A 114 -5.38 21.13 -2.77
C LEU A 114 -6.25 21.05 -4.01
N ASP A 115 -6.53 22.20 -4.57
CA ASP A 115 -7.35 22.37 -5.74
C ASP A 115 -6.67 23.36 -6.67
N TRP A 116 -6.52 23.00 -7.93
CA TRP A 116 -5.84 23.84 -8.91
C TRP A 116 -6.50 23.75 -10.27
N SER A 117 -6.97 24.89 -10.77
CA SER A 117 -7.77 24.92 -11.99
C SER A 117 -6.92 25.07 -13.25
N ASP A 118 -7.01 24.05 -14.10
CA ASP A 118 -6.57 24.04 -15.49
C ASP A 118 -7.78 23.72 -16.38
N ILE A 119 -7.91 24.45 -17.49
CA ILE A 119 -8.91 24.15 -18.52
C ILE A 119 -8.40 23.10 -19.52
N GLY A 120 -7.09 22.88 -19.58
CA GLY A 120 -6.45 21.80 -20.33
C GLY A 120 -6.39 20.51 -19.50
N GLU A 121 -7.33 19.58 -19.71
CA GLU A 121 -7.36 18.34 -18.94
C GLU A 121 -6.31 17.31 -19.44
N CYS A 122 -5.49 16.81 -18.51
CA CYS A 122 -4.62 15.61 -18.57
C CYS A 122 -3.49 15.58 -19.60
N HIS A 123 -3.55 16.31 -20.72
CA HIS A 123 -2.52 16.29 -21.78
C HIS A 123 -2.36 17.62 -22.54
N GLU A 124 -3.07 18.66 -22.12
CA GLU A 124 -3.06 19.99 -22.74
C GLU A 124 -2.19 20.92 -21.86
N ASN A 125 -1.37 21.76 -22.48
CA ASN A 125 -0.43 22.65 -21.79
C ASN A 125 -0.83 24.13 -21.90
N ASP A 126 -1.89 24.42 -22.64
CA ASP A 126 -2.55 25.69 -22.80
C ASP A 126 -3.68 25.82 -21.78
N GLY A 127 -3.79 26.98 -21.12
CA GLY A 127 -4.81 27.21 -20.08
C GLY A 127 -4.37 27.00 -18.63
N ILE A 128 -3.08 26.75 -18.38
CA ILE A 128 -2.49 26.63 -17.03
C ILE A 128 -2.62 27.97 -16.26
N HIS A 129 -3.61 28.06 -15.38
CA HIS A 129 -3.80 29.23 -14.50
C HIS A 129 -3.00 29.08 -13.20
N ARG A 130 -1.71 29.42 -13.22
CA ARG A 130 -0.79 29.23 -12.06
C ARG A 130 -1.19 29.96 -10.78
N ALA A 131 -2.04 30.98 -10.86
CA ALA A 131 -2.50 31.77 -9.71
C ALA A 131 -3.91 31.34 -9.20
N SER A 132 -4.54 30.32 -9.79
CA SER A 132 -5.90 29.88 -9.44
C SER A 132 -5.95 28.86 -8.30
N GLY A 133 -4.79 28.45 -7.77
CA GLY A 133 -4.71 27.41 -6.74
C GLY A 133 -5.43 27.81 -5.45
N ARG A 134 -6.19 26.87 -4.89
CA ARG A 134 -6.93 27.00 -3.64
C ARG A 134 -6.51 25.91 -2.67
N ILE A 135 -6.52 26.26 -1.38
CA ILE A 135 -6.32 25.31 -0.29
C ILE A 135 -7.54 25.39 0.61
N PHE A 136 -8.28 24.29 0.69
CA PHE A 136 -9.39 24.15 1.62
C PHE A 136 -8.94 23.34 2.83
N LYS A 137 -9.59 23.57 3.97
CA LYS A 137 -9.46 22.70 5.13
C LYS A 137 -10.84 22.21 5.56
N ILE A 138 -11.01 20.89 5.56
CA ILE A 138 -12.24 20.22 5.95
C ILE A 138 -12.07 19.67 7.36
N THR A 139 -12.89 20.19 8.29
CA THR A 139 -12.84 19.82 9.71
C THR A 139 -14.22 19.44 10.22
N TYR A 140 -14.26 18.53 11.19
CA TYR A 140 -15.46 18.27 11.96
C TYR A 140 -15.43 19.10 13.24
N GLY A 141 -16.35 20.06 13.35
CA GLY A 141 -16.42 20.99 14.47
C GLY A 141 -15.19 21.91 14.57
N LYS A 142 -14.80 22.24 15.81
CA LYS A 142 -13.61 23.06 16.09
C LYS A 142 -12.37 22.18 16.26
N THR A 143 -11.26 22.60 15.69
CA THR A 143 -9.97 21.91 15.87
C THR A 143 -9.05 22.64 16.85
N LYS A 144 -8.00 21.97 17.30
CA LYS A 144 -6.95 22.54 18.15
C LYS A 144 -5.66 22.65 17.35
N PRO A 145 -5.05 23.84 17.23
CA PRO A 145 -3.81 23.99 16.46
C PRO A 145 -2.66 23.22 17.11
N LEU A 146 -1.65 22.89 16.31
CA LEU A 146 -0.39 22.34 16.81
C LEU A 146 0.27 23.37 17.75
N THR A 147 0.58 22.96 18.97
CA THR A 147 1.16 23.86 19.99
C THR A 147 2.66 23.69 20.17
N LYS A 148 3.26 22.62 19.63
CA LYS A 148 4.68 22.30 19.81
C LYS A 148 5.31 21.86 18.50
N ASP A 149 6.51 22.37 18.25
CA ASP A 149 7.37 21.93 17.16
C ASP A 149 8.01 20.58 17.53
N LEU A 150 7.61 19.50 16.84
CA LEU A 150 8.11 18.15 17.10
C LEU A 150 9.62 18.03 16.88
N ALA A 151 10.23 18.86 16.03
CA ALA A 151 11.67 18.85 15.82
C ALA A 151 12.46 19.25 17.09
N LYS A 152 11.82 19.98 18.01
CA LYS A 152 12.42 20.46 19.28
C LYS A 152 12.06 19.60 20.49
N VAL A 153 11.23 18.58 20.30
CA VAL A 153 10.76 17.69 21.38
C VAL A 153 11.79 16.59 21.65
N ASN A 154 11.95 16.18 22.91
CA ASN A 154 12.87 15.10 23.30
C ASN A 154 12.55 13.75 22.59
N SER A 155 13.57 12.99 22.22
CA SER A 155 13.45 11.73 21.46
C SER A 155 12.59 10.67 22.15
N LEU A 156 12.59 10.58 23.48
CA LEU A 156 11.74 9.65 24.23
C LEU A 156 10.25 10.04 24.14
N VAL A 157 9.96 11.35 24.12
CA VAL A 157 8.59 11.84 23.88
C VAL A 157 8.16 11.52 22.46
N LEU A 158 9.05 11.65 21.46
CA LEU A 158 8.76 11.23 20.08
C LEU A 158 8.48 9.72 19.97
N ALA A 159 9.19 8.90 20.74
CA ALA A 159 8.93 7.46 20.80
C ALA A 159 7.52 7.14 21.33
N ASN A 160 7.06 7.89 22.34
CA ASN A 160 5.68 7.75 22.86
C ASN A 160 4.60 8.14 21.84
N LEU A 161 4.91 9.01 20.87
CA LEU A 161 3.93 9.39 19.84
C LEU A 161 3.60 8.25 18.87
N GLN A 162 4.29 7.11 18.91
CA GLN A 162 3.93 5.94 18.10
C GLN A 162 2.55 5.35 18.44
N THR A 163 2.00 5.66 19.62
CA THR A 163 0.66 5.23 20.05
C THR A 163 -0.39 6.33 19.95
N HIS A 164 -0.04 7.48 19.33
CA HIS A 164 -0.97 8.59 19.18
C HIS A 164 -2.15 8.21 18.25
N SER A 165 -3.36 8.67 18.59
CA SER A 165 -4.60 8.42 17.85
C SER A 165 -4.55 8.98 16.44
N ASN A 166 -4.09 10.22 16.29
CA ASN A 166 -3.79 10.81 14.99
C ASN A 166 -2.43 10.32 14.45
N GLU A 167 -2.46 9.57 13.33
CA GLU A 167 -1.26 9.05 12.65
C GLU A 167 -0.26 10.13 12.26
N TRP A 168 -0.69 11.38 12.05
CA TRP A 168 0.21 12.47 11.73
C TRP A 168 1.34 12.59 12.77
N TYR A 169 1.02 12.48 14.07
CA TYR A 169 2.03 12.57 15.13
C TYR A 169 3.00 11.40 15.09
N ALA A 170 2.50 10.17 14.94
CA ALA A 170 3.34 9.00 14.88
C ALA A 170 4.29 9.06 13.67
N ARG A 171 3.77 9.44 12.49
CA ARG A 171 4.55 9.58 11.25
C ARG A 171 5.62 10.67 11.37
N MET A 172 5.26 11.85 11.87
CA MET A 172 6.20 12.95 12.04
C MET A 172 7.24 12.65 13.12
N ALA A 173 6.85 12.02 14.21
CA ALA A 173 7.77 11.59 15.25
C ALA A 173 8.79 10.56 14.73
N ARG A 174 8.36 9.57 13.93
CA ARG A 174 9.29 8.63 13.28
C ARG A 174 10.26 9.33 12.35
N ARG A 175 9.77 10.29 11.55
CA ARG A 175 10.64 11.07 10.64
C ARG A 175 11.72 11.82 11.41
N VAL A 176 11.35 12.52 12.48
CA VAL A 176 12.32 13.26 13.31
C VAL A 176 13.30 12.30 14.00
N LEU A 177 12.84 11.15 14.49
CA LEU A 177 13.71 10.12 15.05
C LEU A 177 14.71 9.56 14.02
N GLN A 178 14.28 9.38 12.77
CA GLN A 178 15.15 8.97 11.67
C GLN A 178 16.21 10.03 11.36
N GLU A 179 15.79 11.30 11.23
CA GLU A 179 16.70 12.44 11.02
C GLU A 179 17.78 12.50 12.11
N ARG A 180 17.39 12.28 13.37
CA ARG A 180 18.31 12.23 14.52
C ARG A 180 19.24 11.03 14.52
N ALA A 181 18.74 9.85 14.13
CA ALA A 181 19.55 8.65 14.01
C ALA A 181 20.65 8.84 12.94
N VAL A 182 20.30 9.42 11.79
CA VAL A 182 21.25 9.76 10.71
C VAL A 182 22.25 10.82 11.16
N ALA A 183 21.83 11.79 11.97
CA ALA A 183 22.70 12.80 12.56
C ALA A 183 23.63 12.26 13.68
N GLY A 184 23.54 10.97 14.03
CA GLY A 184 24.40 10.33 15.01
C GLY A 184 23.97 10.51 16.47
N GLU A 185 22.71 10.87 16.74
CA GLU A 185 22.19 10.92 18.11
C GLU A 185 22.22 9.52 18.75
N VAL A 186 22.62 9.45 20.03
CA VAL A 186 22.63 8.21 20.80
C VAL A 186 21.20 7.85 21.23
N LEU A 187 20.54 6.98 20.46
CA LEU A 187 19.13 6.61 20.65
C LEU A 187 18.91 5.30 21.43
N GLY A 188 19.88 4.85 22.23
CA GLY A 188 19.79 3.57 22.97
C GLY A 188 18.55 3.46 23.85
N GLN A 189 18.28 4.47 24.69
CA GLN A 189 17.09 4.51 25.55
C GLN A 189 15.79 4.59 24.75
N VAL A 190 15.81 5.26 23.59
CA VAL A 190 14.65 5.33 22.70
C VAL A 190 14.34 3.96 22.11
N ARG A 191 15.35 3.22 21.65
CA ARG A 191 15.18 1.86 21.12
C ARG A 191 14.66 0.90 22.20
N GLU A 192 15.23 0.94 23.39
CA GLU A 192 14.76 0.15 24.54
C GLU A 192 13.28 0.43 24.85
N HIS A 193 12.89 1.71 24.84
CA HIS A 193 11.50 2.10 25.04
C HIS A 193 10.58 1.60 23.92
N LEU A 194 11.01 1.70 22.66
CA LEU A 194 10.24 1.20 21.52
C LEU A 194 10.08 -0.33 21.54
N PHE A 195 11.08 -1.08 22.00
CA PHE A 195 10.96 -2.53 22.19
C PHE A 195 9.95 -2.90 23.29
N ARG A 196 9.91 -2.12 24.39
CA ARG A 196 8.87 -2.28 25.42
C ARG A 196 7.48 -1.97 24.85
N LEU A 197 7.31 -0.84 24.16
CA LEU A 197 6.05 -0.51 23.48
C LEU A 197 5.62 -1.62 22.51
N TYR A 198 6.54 -2.20 21.74
CA TYR A 198 6.23 -3.30 20.82
C TYR A 198 5.72 -4.56 21.54
N SER A 199 6.28 -4.87 22.71
CA SER A 199 5.98 -6.08 23.48
C SER A 199 4.71 -5.95 24.31
N ASP A 200 4.45 -4.77 24.86
CA ASP A 200 3.40 -4.55 25.86
C ASP A 200 2.04 -4.17 25.23
N ILE A 201 2.01 -3.74 23.96
CA ILE A 201 0.80 -3.24 23.31
C ILE A 201 0.12 -4.34 22.49
N GLU A 202 -1.19 -4.51 22.69
CA GLU A 202 -2.00 -5.46 21.92
C GLU A 202 -2.31 -4.97 20.48
N SER A 203 -2.51 -3.66 20.30
CA SER A 203 -2.86 -3.07 19.01
C SER A 203 -1.77 -3.30 17.96
N VAL A 204 -2.08 -4.11 16.95
CA VAL A 204 -1.19 -4.42 15.82
C VAL A 204 -0.67 -3.15 15.12
N SER A 205 -1.51 -2.12 14.96
CA SER A 205 -1.08 -0.87 14.31
C SER A 205 -0.02 -0.13 15.14
N HIS A 206 -0.15 -0.11 16.46
CA HIS A 206 0.84 0.49 17.36
C HIS A 206 2.13 -0.33 17.42
N ARG A 207 2.04 -1.66 17.46
CA ARG A 207 3.19 -2.56 17.34
C ARG A 207 3.95 -2.31 16.04
N LEU A 208 3.24 -2.19 14.91
CA LEU A 208 3.86 -1.87 13.63
C LEU A 208 4.55 -0.50 13.64
N ARG A 209 3.93 0.53 14.20
CA ARG A 209 4.55 1.85 14.34
C ARG A 209 5.82 1.81 15.19
N ALA A 210 5.82 1.04 16.28
CA ALA A 210 7.02 0.81 17.10
C ALA A 210 8.11 0.06 16.31
N MET A 211 7.74 -1.00 15.58
CA MET A 211 8.65 -1.74 14.69
C MET A 211 9.28 -0.81 13.63
N TRP A 212 8.50 0.05 12.99
CA TRP A 212 9.03 1.01 12.02
C TRP A 212 9.93 2.06 12.66
N ALA A 213 9.58 2.54 13.85
CA ALA A 213 10.43 3.45 14.62
C ALA A 213 11.76 2.80 15.01
N LEU A 214 11.75 1.52 15.42
CA LEU A 214 12.95 0.74 15.67
C LEU A 214 13.80 0.61 14.40
N HIS A 215 13.16 0.31 13.26
CA HIS A 215 13.87 0.19 11.98
C HIS A 215 14.61 1.49 11.62
N VAL A 216 13.91 2.62 11.58
CA VAL A 216 14.50 3.91 11.16
C VAL A 216 15.50 4.48 12.16
N THR A 217 15.53 3.98 13.40
CA THR A 217 16.51 4.34 14.42
C THR A 217 17.67 3.35 14.52
N GLY A 218 17.73 2.33 13.64
CA GLY A 218 18.81 1.34 13.61
C GLY A 218 18.76 0.33 14.75
N GLY A 219 17.57 0.01 15.24
CA GLY A 219 17.36 -0.91 16.36
C GLY A 219 17.00 -2.35 15.97
N LEU A 220 16.74 -2.64 14.69
CA LEU A 220 16.31 -3.98 14.27
C LEU A 220 17.48 -4.84 13.78
N GLU A 221 17.48 -6.09 14.24
CA GLU A 221 18.38 -7.13 13.79
C GLU A 221 17.62 -8.21 13.03
N GLU A 222 18.32 -8.90 12.12
CA GLU A 222 17.74 -9.96 11.29
C GLU A 222 17.09 -11.07 12.15
N GLU A 223 17.75 -11.48 13.24
CA GLU A 223 17.25 -12.51 14.14
C GLU A 223 15.92 -12.11 14.78
N TRP A 224 15.80 -10.85 15.20
CA TRP A 224 14.57 -10.33 15.76
C TRP A 224 13.44 -10.29 14.72
N LEU A 225 13.72 -9.88 13.48
CA LEU A 225 12.75 -9.89 12.39
C LEU A 225 12.31 -11.31 12.02
N ILE A 226 13.22 -12.29 12.00
CA ILE A 226 12.88 -13.70 11.82
C ILE A 226 11.92 -14.15 12.94
N LYS A 227 12.19 -13.80 14.20
CA LYS A 227 11.26 -14.10 15.31
C LYS A 227 9.87 -13.49 15.08
N GLN A 228 9.77 -12.24 14.62
CA GLN A 228 8.47 -11.61 14.35
C GLN A 228 7.73 -12.21 13.15
N SER A 229 8.42 -12.93 12.26
CA SER A 229 7.76 -13.70 11.21
C SER A 229 6.95 -14.90 11.74
N HIS A 230 6.97 -15.19 13.05
CA HIS A 230 6.13 -16.19 13.72
C HIS A 230 4.90 -15.60 14.43
N ASP A 231 4.72 -14.28 14.39
CA ASP A 231 3.63 -13.60 15.10
C ASP A 231 2.24 -14.07 14.62
N GLU A 232 1.25 -14.06 15.50
CA GLU A 232 -0.14 -14.43 15.15
C GLU A 232 -0.75 -13.50 14.08
N SER A 233 -0.36 -12.22 14.10
CA SER A 233 -0.82 -11.23 13.15
C SER A 233 -0.08 -11.38 11.82
N GLU A 234 -0.85 -11.67 10.76
CA GLU A 234 -0.30 -11.70 9.40
C GLU A 234 0.37 -10.37 9.01
N HIS A 235 -0.07 -9.23 9.56
CA HIS A 235 0.52 -7.93 9.27
C HIS A 235 1.93 -7.79 9.85
N ILE A 236 2.17 -8.33 11.04
CA ILE A 236 3.51 -8.37 11.64
C ILE A 236 4.42 -9.30 10.84
N ARG A 237 3.92 -10.48 10.43
CA ARG A 237 4.67 -11.40 9.57
C ARG A 237 5.01 -10.77 8.21
N VAL A 238 4.06 -10.08 7.59
CA VAL A 238 4.25 -9.35 6.32
C VAL A 238 5.32 -8.26 6.45
N TRP A 239 5.27 -7.46 7.51
CA TRP A 239 6.29 -6.42 7.72
C TRP A 239 7.66 -7.00 8.05
N SER A 240 7.71 -8.16 8.69
CA SER A 240 8.96 -8.90 8.89
C SER A 240 9.58 -9.30 7.55
N ILE A 241 8.79 -9.84 6.60
CA ILE A 241 9.24 -10.16 5.23
C ILE A 241 9.78 -8.90 4.53
N LYS A 242 9.04 -7.79 4.60
CA LYS A 242 9.44 -6.52 3.96
C LYS A 242 10.77 -6.02 4.51
N LEU A 243 10.91 -5.96 5.84
CA LEU A 243 12.12 -5.43 6.47
C LEU A 243 13.32 -6.38 6.33
N LEU A 244 13.10 -7.69 6.26
CA LEU A 244 14.15 -8.67 5.94
C LEU A 244 14.67 -8.58 4.49
N THR A 245 14.00 -7.80 3.63
CA THR A 245 14.32 -7.68 2.20
C THR A 245 14.42 -6.23 1.71
N ASP A 246 14.43 -5.27 2.63
CA ASP A 246 14.34 -3.84 2.31
C ASP A 246 15.61 -3.32 1.62
N ASP A 247 16.76 -3.93 1.90
CA ASP A 247 18.05 -3.68 1.23
C ASP A 247 18.15 -4.33 -0.16
N GLY A 248 17.10 -5.04 -0.59
CA GLY A 248 17.05 -5.76 -1.86
C GLY A 248 17.78 -7.10 -1.86
N GLN A 249 18.32 -7.54 -0.74
CA GLN A 249 18.96 -8.85 -0.57
C GLN A 249 18.07 -9.80 0.24
N VAL A 250 18.27 -11.10 0.05
CA VAL A 250 17.61 -12.13 0.87
C VAL A 250 18.70 -13.03 1.43
N SER A 251 18.90 -12.98 2.75
CA SER A 251 19.86 -13.84 3.43
C SER A 251 19.46 -15.32 3.32
N GLY A 252 20.40 -16.23 3.59
CA GLY A 252 20.10 -17.66 3.67
C GLY A 252 19.08 -18.00 4.76
N ARG A 253 19.15 -17.32 5.92
CA ARG A 253 18.22 -17.53 7.04
C ARG A 253 16.81 -17.03 6.70
N ALA A 254 16.71 -15.83 6.13
CA ALA A 254 15.45 -15.26 5.67
C ALA A 254 14.81 -16.14 4.57
N LEU A 255 15.60 -16.59 3.59
CA LEU A 255 15.10 -17.49 2.54
C LEU A 255 14.58 -18.81 3.11
N ALA A 256 15.30 -19.44 4.04
CA ALA A 256 14.85 -20.67 4.69
C ALA A 256 13.50 -20.45 5.40
N ARG A 257 13.37 -19.33 6.13
CA ARG A 257 12.11 -18.95 6.78
C ARG A 257 10.98 -18.68 5.77
N PHE A 258 11.26 -17.99 4.67
CA PHE A 258 10.28 -17.70 3.62
C PHE A 258 9.74 -18.97 2.95
N VAL A 259 10.60 -19.97 2.76
CA VAL A 259 10.19 -21.29 2.23
C VAL A 259 9.23 -21.98 3.20
N GLU A 260 9.57 -22.03 4.49
CA GLU A 260 8.69 -22.58 5.53
C GLU A 260 7.34 -21.85 5.59
N MET A 261 7.36 -20.52 5.53
CA MET A 261 6.14 -19.71 5.49
C MET A 261 5.31 -19.97 4.22
N ALA A 262 5.94 -20.16 3.06
CA ALA A 262 5.22 -20.50 1.83
C ALA A 262 4.52 -21.86 1.91
N GLU A 263 5.07 -22.80 2.69
CA GLU A 263 4.50 -24.12 2.92
C GLU A 263 3.36 -24.10 3.95
N LEU A 264 3.55 -23.38 5.06
CA LEU A 264 2.71 -23.51 6.26
C LEU A 264 1.78 -22.33 6.50
N ASP A 265 2.11 -21.12 6.04
CA ASP A 265 1.33 -19.93 6.35
C ASP A 265 0.01 -19.91 5.58
N LEU A 266 -1.07 -19.81 6.34
CA LEU A 266 -2.43 -19.86 5.84
C LEU A 266 -2.92 -18.51 5.28
N ALA A 267 -2.24 -17.41 5.60
CA ALA A 267 -2.65 -16.06 5.25
C ALA A 267 -2.24 -15.69 3.82
N GLY A 268 -3.21 -15.38 2.97
CA GLY A 268 -2.96 -15.01 1.59
C GLY A 268 -2.09 -13.77 1.43
N LEU A 269 -2.19 -12.79 2.34
CA LEU A 269 -1.34 -11.60 2.30
C LEU A 269 0.14 -11.94 2.53
N VAL A 270 0.43 -12.90 3.41
CA VAL A 270 1.79 -13.42 3.60
C VAL A 270 2.27 -14.08 2.31
N GLN A 271 1.46 -14.96 1.70
CA GLN A 271 1.78 -15.64 0.45
C GLN A 271 2.07 -14.64 -0.69
N LEU A 272 1.29 -13.56 -0.78
CA LEU A 272 1.49 -12.48 -1.75
C LEU A 272 2.82 -11.76 -1.55
N HIS A 273 3.18 -11.47 -0.29
CA HIS A 273 4.45 -10.82 0.02
C HIS A 273 5.65 -11.74 -0.24
N LEU A 274 5.55 -13.04 0.07
CA LEU A 274 6.56 -14.04 -0.29
C LEU A 274 6.72 -14.15 -1.83
N ALA A 275 5.62 -14.14 -2.59
CA ALA A 275 5.70 -14.13 -4.05
C ALA A 275 6.45 -12.90 -4.58
N SER A 276 6.29 -11.74 -3.93
CA SER A 276 6.97 -10.50 -4.34
C SER A 276 8.49 -10.51 -4.09
N THR A 277 9.01 -11.32 -3.16
CA THR A 277 10.45 -11.45 -2.89
C THR A 277 11.17 -12.32 -3.92
N LEU A 278 10.45 -13.14 -4.71
CA LEU A 278 11.05 -13.96 -5.77
C LEU A 278 11.94 -13.15 -6.72
N ARG A 279 11.57 -11.91 -7.03
CA ARG A 279 12.36 -11.04 -7.93
C ARG A 279 13.72 -10.63 -7.36
N LEU A 280 13.87 -10.66 -6.04
CA LEU A 280 15.10 -10.30 -5.33
C LEU A 280 16.11 -11.46 -5.31
N LEU A 281 15.64 -12.69 -5.54
CA LEU A 281 16.50 -13.87 -5.59
C LEU A 281 17.21 -13.98 -6.95
N PRO A 282 18.48 -14.44 -6.96
CA PRO A 282 19.14 -14.94 -8.15
C PRO A 282 18.28 -15.97 -8.89
N LEU A 283 18.33 -15.99 -10.23
CA LEU A 283 17.41 -16.77 -11.07
C LEU A 283 17.40 -18.27 -10.72
N ASP A 284 18.57 -18.84 -10.42
CA ASP A 284 18.79 -20.23 -10.02
C ASP A 284 18.18 -20.56 -8.65
N LYS A 285 18.04 -19.56 -7.77
CA LYS A 285 17.47 -19.72 -6.42
C LYS A 285 15.96 -19.49 -6.36
N ARG A 286 15.35 -18.86 -7.37
CA ARG A 286 13.89 -18.56 -7.38
C ARG A 286 13.03 -19.81 -7.21
N TRP A 287 13.50 -20.95 -7.72
CA TRP A 287 12.77 -22.23 -7.67
C TRP A 287 12.51 -22.73 -6.25
N ILE A 288 13.41 -22.42 -5.32
CA ILE A 288 13.34 -22.88 -3.92
C ILE A 288 12.09 -22.31 -3.24
N LEU A 289 11.84 -21.01 -3.40
CA LEU A 289 10.66 -20.36 -2.86
C LEU A 289 9.42 -20.51 -3.76
N ALA A 290 9.59 -20.57 -5.09
CA ALA A 290 8.47 -20.73 -6.00
C ALA A 290 7.77 -22.09 -5.86
N SER A 291 8.53 -23.16 -5.59
CA SER A 291 8.00 -24.53 -5.45
C SER A 291 6.87 -24.65 -4.41
N PRO A 292 7.05 -24.22 -3.15
CA PRO A 292 5.97 -24.27 -2.17
C PRO A 292 4.80 -23.33 -2.53
N LEU A 293 5.08 -22.13 -3.03
CA LEU A 293 4.05 -21.16 -3.46
C LEU A 293 3.09 -21.74 -4.51
N VAL A 294 3.62 -22.38 -5.56
CA VAL A 294 2.77 -22.98 -6.61
C VAL A 294 2.12 -24.29 -6.19
N SER A 295 2.61 -24.94 -5.12
CA SER A 295 2.10 -26.21 -4.63
C SER A 295 0.85 -26.06 -3.76
N ASN A 296 0.51 -24.82 -3.39
CA ASN A 296 -0.67 -24.48 -2.60
C ASN A 296 -1.81 -24.01 -3.51
N LYS A 297 -3.01 -24.61 -3.35
CA LYS A 297 -4.19 -24.28 -4.16
C LYS A 297 -5.12 -23.24 -3.51
N ARG A 298 -4.87 -22.83 -2.26
CA ARG A 298 -5.81 -22.03 -1.46
C ARG A 298 -6.22 -20.72 -2.12
N TYR A 299 -5.27 -20.08 -2.80
CA TYR A 299 -5.43 -18.80 -3.48
C TYR A 299 -5.11 -18.93 -4.98
N ALA A 300 -5.39 -20.10 -5.57
CA ALA A 300 -5.10 -20.37 -6.98
C ALA A 300 -5.90 -19.47 -7.94
N ASP A 301 -7.10 -19.07 -7.52
CA ASP A 301 -8.02 -18.20 -8.29
C ASP A 301 -7.98 -16.74 -7.83
N ASP A 302 -7.05 -16.39 -6.93
CA ASP A 302 -6.83 -14.99 -6.53
C ASP A 302 -6.40 -14.16 -7.75
N PRO A 303 -6.88 -12.92 -7.92
CA PRO A 303 -6.58 -12.12 -9.10
C PRO A 303 -5.11 -11.64 -9.16
N VAL A 304 -4.38 -11.63 -8.04
CA VAL A 304 -3.04 -11.01 -7.94
C VAL A 304 -1.96 -12.06 -7.70
N LEU A 305 -2.15 -12.97 -6.74
CA LEU A 305 -1.11 -13.91 -6.30
C LEU A 305 -0.54 -14.78 -7.44
N PRO A 306 -1.35 -15.45 -8.29
CA PRO A 306 -0.84 -16.20 -9.44
C PRO A 306 0.03 -15.36 -10.37
N LEU A 307 -0.35 -14.10 -10.61
CA LEU A 307 0.39 -13.18 -11.48
C LEU A 307 1.71 -12.74 -10.82
N MET A 308 1.70 -12.47 -9.52
CA MET A 308 2.91 -12.13 -8.78
C MET A 308 3.93 -13.27 -8.76
N ILE A 309 3.47 -14.51 -8.54
CA ILE A 309 4.33 -15.70 -8.65
C ILE A 309 4.90 -15.79 -10.07
N TRP A 310 4.05 -15.64 -11.10
CA TRP A 310 4.48 -15.67 -12.50
C TRP A 310 5.54 -14.60 -12.81
N TYR A 311 5.32 -13.34 -12.43
CA TYR A 311 6.30 -12.27 -12.64
C TYR A 311 7.62 -12.55 -11.94
N GLY A 312 7.55 -13.13 -10.74
CA GLY A 312 8.72 -13.59 -9.99
C GLY A 312 9.52 -14.66 -10.74
N ILE A 313 8.89 -15.67 -11.33
CA ILE A 313 9.62 -16.79 -11.94
C ILE A 313 9.90 -16.64 -13.44
N ASN A 314 9.15 -15.80 -14.16
CA ASN A 314 9.19 -15.73 -15.63
C ASN A 314 10.62 -15.59 -16.21
N PRO A 315 11.51 -14.72 -15.67
CA PRO A 315 12.88 -14.62 -16.17
C PRO A 315 13.70 -15.92 -16.01
N ALA A 316 13.44 -16.72 -14.97
CA ALA A 316 14.18 -17.95 -14.70
C ALA A 316 13.75 -19.10 -15.62
N VAL A 317 12.50 -19.11 -16.10
CA VAL A 317 11.94 -20.19 -16.95
C VAL A 317 12.73 -20.38 -18.26
N GLY A 318 13.22 -19.29 -18.86
CA GLY A 318 14.01 -19.36 -20.09
C GLY A 318 15.44 -19.86 -19.87
N VAL A 319 15.98 -19.66 -18.67
CA VAL A 319 17.37 -20.00 -18.32
C VAL A 319 17.50 -21.46 -17.90
N ASP A 320 16.56 -21.96 -17.10
CA ASP A 320 16.58 -23.35 -16.60
C ASP A 320 15.28 -24.09 -16.92
N ARG A 321 15.23 -24.66 -18.13
CA ARG A 321 14.06 -25.41 -18.62
C ARG A 321 13.78 -26.66 -17.80
N ALA A 322 14.82 -27.33 -17.29
CA ALA A 322 14.66 -28.55 -16.49
C ALA A 322 13.96 -28.23 -15.17
N LYS A 323 14.38 -27.17 -14.46
CA LYS A 323 13.71 -26.71 -13.24
C LYS A 323 12.28 -26.22 -13.51
N ALA A 324 12.04 -25.55 -14.63
CA ALA A 324 10.69 -25.14 -15.01
C ALA A 324 9.75 -26.35 -15.22
N ILE A 325 10.22 -27.43 -15.85
CA ILE A 325 9.46 -28.68 -16.01
C ILE A 325 9.20 -29.35 -14.65
N GLN A 326 10.20 -29.36 -13.75
CA GLN A 326 10.01 -29.86 -12.38
C GLN A 326 8.98 -29.04 -11.60
N LEU A 327 8.98 -27.72 -11.76
CA LEU A 327 7.99 -26.83 -11.14
C LEU A 327 6.58 -27.08 -11.69
N LEU A 328 6.44 -27.29 -13.00
CA LEU A 328 5.16 -27.62 -13.65
C LEU A 328 4.49 -28.87 -13.04
N ALA A 329 5.28 -29.88 -12.69
CA ALA A 329 4.78 -31.11 -12.08
C ALA A 329 4.17 -30.87 -10.68
N LYS A 330 4.64 -29.84 -9.96
CA LYS A 330 4.16 -29.48 -8.62
C LYS A 330 3.09 -28.37 -8.64
N CYS A 331 3.01 -27.61 -9.72
CA CYS A 331 2.15 -26.42 -9.82
C CYS A 331 0.66 -26.78 -9.82
N LYS A 332 -0.05 -26.37 -8.77
CA LYS A 332 -1.50 -26.49 -8.60
C LYS A 332 -2.28 -25.24 -9.01
N ILE A 333 -1.60 -24.20 -9.47
CA ILE A 333 -2.21 -22.95 -9.93
C ILE A 333 -2.31 -22.97 -11.46
N SER A 334 -3.53 -23.13 -11.99
CA SER A 334 -3.78 -23.32 -13.43
C SER A 334 -3.17 -22.21 -14.30
N LYS A 335 -3.32 -20.95 -13.88
CA LYS A 335 -2.79 -19.78 -14.60
C LYS A 335 -1.26 -19.81 -14.71
N VAL A 336 -0.57 -20.06 -13.59
CA VAL A 336 0.90 -20.17 -13.56
C VAL A 336 1.37 -21.35 -14.40
N ARG A 337 0.70 -22.50 -14.30
CA ARG A 337 1.00 -23.69 -15.12
C ARG A 337 0.90 -23.38 -16.60
N GLN A 338 -0.17 -22.73 -17.05
CA GLN A 338 -0.36 -22.33 -18.44
C GLN A 338 0.75 -21.37 -18.91
N PHE A 339 1.13 -20.40 -18.07
CA PHE A 339 2.15 -19.41 -18.42
C PHE A 339 3.55 -20.00 -18.52
N ILE A 340 3.92 -20.93 -17.63
CA ILE A 340 5.19 -21.68 -17.73
C ILE A 340 5.20 -22.51 -19.02
N SER A 341 4.14 -23.27 -19.30
CA SER A 341 4.05 -24.08 -20.54
C SER A 341 4.16 -23.21 -21.79
N ARG A 342 3.47 -22.07 -21.83
CA ARG A 342 3.56 -21.11 -22.95
C ARG A 342 4.98 -20.57 -23.11
N ARG A 343 5.68 -20.26 -22.02
CA ARG A 343 7.06 -19.76 -22.07
C ARG A 343 8.04 -20.82 -22.56
N LEU A 344 7.90 -22.08 -22.13
CA LEU A 344 8.73 -23.19 -22.58
C LEU A 344 8.51 -23.54 -24.06
N ALA A 345 7.26 -23.47 -24.54
CA ALA A 345 6.92 -23.72 -25.94
C ALA A 345 7.31 -22.56 -26.87
N GLY A 346 7.28 -21.32 -26.36
CA GLY A 346 7.51 -20.09 -27.13
C GLY A 346 8.93 -19.88 -27.65
N GLY A 347 9.89 -20.74 -27.28
CA GLY A 347 11.21 -20.84 -27.92
C GLY A 347 11.88 -19.52 -28.27
N ARG A 348 12.08 -18.63 -27.30
CA ARG A 348 13.00 -17.47 -27.31
C ARG A 348 13.01 -16.80 -25.93
#